data_AF-A0AAY5KVH0-F1
#
_entry.id   AF-A0AAY5KVH0-F1
#
_cell.length_a   1.000
_cell.length_b   1.000
_cell.length_c   1.000
_cell.angle_alpha   90.00
_cell.angle_beta   90.00
_cell.angle_gamma   90.00
#
_symmetry.space_group_name_H-M   'P 1'
#
loop_
_entity.id
_entity.type
_entity.pdbx_description
1 polymer ?
#
loop_
_entity_poly.entity_id
_entity_poly.type
_entity_poly.pdbx_seq_one_letter_code
_entity_poly.pdbx_strand_id
1 'polypeptide(L)'
;MCNCLRETQGKIEQMDMTTEKESTPDNIIADEMANPSPAKSMGDPGITPLSPSHIQQNDTDPNAHTGPSFMVVVAIDFGTTSSGYAYAFTKEPECIHTMRRWEGGDPGVSNQKTPTTILLTPDRKFHSFGYAARDFYHDLDSTESKHWLYLEKFKMKLHTTANLSIDTELHAANGRRVKAIDIFAYALAFFKEQALKELSDQAGAEFDNADVRWVITVPAIWKMPAKQFMREAAYKTDP
;
A
#
# COMPACT_ATOMS: atom_id res chain seq x y z
N MET A 1 6.01 64.24 -10.49
CA MET A 1 7.37 64.73 -10.21
C MET A 1 8.08 63.76 -9.28
N CYS A 2 9.38 63.61 -9.49
CA CYS A 2 10.36 62.75 -8.81
C CYS A 2 10.56 61.32 -9.32
N ASN A 3 11.85 61.00 -9.40
CA ASN A 3 12.56 60.11 -10.29
C ASN A 3 13.31 59.05 -9.47
N CYS A 4 13.80 58.02 -10.18
CA CYS A 4 14.97 57.19 -9.90
C CYS A 4 14.89 56.16 -8.77
N LEU A 5 15.04 54.88 -9.13
CA LEU A 5 16.35 54.21 -9.12
C LEU A 5 16.34 52.97 -10.04
N ARG A 6 17.49 52.77 -10.70
CA ARG A 6 17.78 51.76 -11.72
C ARG A 6 18.34 50.47 -11.09
N GLU A 7 18.13 49.39 -11.86
CA GLU A 7 19.06 48.27 -12.16
C GLU A 7 19.59 47.40 -11.02
N THR A 8 19.38 46.08 -11.17
CA THR A 8 20.49 45.18 -11.53
C THR A 8 20.01 43.85 -12.08
N GLN A 9 20.65 43.45 -13.19
CA GLN A 9 20.48 42.20 -13.92
C GLN A 9 21.10 41.03 -13.13
N GLY A 10 20.35 39.93 -13.00
CA GLY A 10 20.88 38.65 -12.53
C GLY A 10 21.56 37.90 -13.68
N LYS A 11 22.86 37.62 -13.51
CA LYS A 11 23.68 36.73 -14.34
C LYS A 11 23.17 35.30 -14.25
N ILE A 12 23.04 34.65 -15.41
CA ILE A 12 22.89 33.20 -15.56
C ILE A 12 24.29 32.62 -15.63
N GLU A 13 24.67 31.76 -14.67
CA GLU A 13 25.86 30.92 -14.77
C GLU A 13 25.46 29.54 -15.31
N GLN A 14 25.98 29.20 -16.49
CA GLN A 14 26.04 27.84 -17.01
C GLN A 14 27.20 27.12 -16.29
N MET A 15 26.92 25.97 -15.69
CA MET A 15 27.94 25.00 -15.30
C MET A 15 27.91 23.84 -16.30
N ASP A 16 29.02 23.72 -17.04
CA ASP A 16 29.36 22.58 -17.88
C ASP A 16 29.55 21.32 -17.01
N MET A 17 28.97 20.20 -17.45
CA MET A 17 29.19 18.89 -16.86
C MET A 17 29.94 18.03 -17.86
N THR A 18 31.26 18.00 -17.70
CA THR A 18 32.17 17.15 -18.48
C THR A 18 31.94 15.68 -18.15
N THR A 19 31.86 14.89 -19.21
CA THR A 19 31.72 13.43 -19.24
C THR A 19 33.06 12.78 -18.97
N GLU A 20 33.14 11.83 -18.04
CA GLU A 20 34.24 10.87 -17.96
C GLU A 20 33.70 9.43 -17.94
N LYS A 21 34.21 8.65 -18.89
CA LYS A 21 34.07 7.21 -19.07
C LYS A 21 35.32 6.53 -18.48
N GLU A 22 35.15 5.36 -17.88
CA GLU A 22 36.04 4.17 -17.92
C GLU A 22 35.55 3.19 -16.83
N SER A 23 35.74 1.87 -16.85
CA SER A 23 36.03 0.82 -17.86
C SER A 23 36.01 -0.48 -17.05
N THR A 24 35.31 -1.50 -17.52
CA THR A 24 35.35 -2.87 -16.96
C THR A 24 36.53 -3.64 -17.54
N PRO A 25 37.20 -4.52 -16.79
CA PRO A 25 37.96 -5.61 -17.39
C PRO A 25 37.14 -6.91 -17.38
N ASP A 26 37.04 -7.50 -18.57
CA ASP A 26 36.70 -8.91 -18.79
C ASP A 26 37.81 -9.81 -18.22
N ASN A 27 37.43 -11.00 -17.74
CA ASN A 27 38.32 -12.16 -17.76
C ASN A 27 37.53 -13.42 -18.11
N ILE A 28 37.86 -13.94 -19.28
CA ILE A 28 37.49 -15.24 -19.83
C ILE A 28 38.55 -16.25 -19.36
N ILE A 29 38.12 -17.40 -18.84
CA ILE A 29 38.86 -18.67 -18.97
C ILE A 29 37.85 -19.76 -19.34
N ALA A 30 38.15 -20.45 -20.44
CA ALA A 30 37.43 -21.58 -21.01
C ALA A 30 38.03 -22.92 -20.58
N ASP A 31 37.39 -23.99 -21.07
CA ASP A 31 37.84 -25.39 -21.18
C ASP A 31 37.68 -26.27 -19.91
N GLU A 32 37.22 -27.54 -19.96
CA GLU A 32 36.83 -28.43 -21.07
C GLU A 32 36.19 -29.71 -20.48
N MET A 33 35.48 -30.45 -21.35
CA MET A 33 35.45 -31.94 -21.42
C MET A 33 34.60 -32.79 -20.46
N ALA A 34 33.54 -33.36 -21.07
CA ALA A 34 33.37 -34.81 -21.32
C ALA A 34 32.56 -35.71 -20.34
N ASN A 35 31.37 -36.06 -20.86
CA ASN A 35 30.74 -37.40 -21.02
C ASN A 35 29.89 -38.09 -19.92
N PRO A 36 28.87 -38.89 -20.33
CA PRO A 36 27.76 -39.35 -19.48
C PRO A 36 27.69 -40.88 -19.24
N SER A 37 26.92 -41.25 -18.19
CA SER A 37 26.18 -42.52 -17.93
C SER A 37 26.96 -43.84 -17.75
N PRO A 38 26.39 -44.81 -16.99
CA PRO A 38 25.46 -45.78 -17.60
C PRO A 38 24.22 -46.15 -16.76
N ALA A 39 23.18 -46.57 -17.47
CA ALA A 39 21.97 -47.22 -16.95
C ALA A 39 22.13 -48.76 -16.86
N LYS A 40 21.31 -49.40 -16.02
CA LYS A 40 20.82 -50.80 -16.12
C LYS A 40 19.36 -50.76 -15.64
N SER A 41 18.32 -50.79 -16.50
CA SER A 41 17.78 -51.84 -17.40
C SER A 41 16.95 -52.93 -16.70
N MET A 42 15.83 -53.26 -17.37
CA MET A 42 14.85 -54.35 -17.20
C MET A 42 13.69 -54.03 -16.22
N GLY A 43 12.42 -53.99 -16.61
CA GLY A 43 11.77 -54.25 -17.89
C GLY A 43 10.25 -53.98 -17.78
N ASP A 44 9.65 -53.65 -18.93
CA ASP A 44 8.21 -53.73 -19.20
C ASP A 44 8.03 -54.96 -20.13
N PRO A 45 6.91 -55.72 -20.09
CA PRO A 45 5.80 -55.33 -20.97
C PRO A 45 4.40 -55.69 -20.43
N GLY A 46 3.39 -54.88 -20.76
CA GLY A 46 2.01 -55.38 -20.76
C GLY A 46 0.91 -54.35 -20.96
N ILE A 47 0.72 -53.87 -22.19
CA ILE A 47 -0.46 -53.08 -22.59
C ILE A 47 -1.69 -53.99 -22.67
N THR A 48 -2.80 -53.58 -22.05
CA THR A 48 -4.17 -53.92 -22.50
C THR A 48 -5.08 -52.72 -22.24
N PRO A 49 -5.91 -52.28 -23.20
CA PRO A 49 -6.77 -51.12 -23.03
C PRO A 49 -8.13 -51.52 -22.44
N LEU A 50 -8.61 -50.77 -21.45
CA LEU A 50 -10.00 -50.87 -20.96
C LEU A 50 -10.69 -49.51 -21.11
N SER A 51 -11.85 -49.56 -21.78
CA SER A 51 -12.74 -48.46 -22.17
C SER A 51 -13.34 -47.69 -20.97
N PRO A 52 -13.86 -46.46 -21.16
CA PRO A 52 -14.28 -45.60 -20.06
C PRO A 52 -15.62 -46.07 -19.48
N SER A 53 -15.60 -46.44 -18.20
CA SER A 53 -16.83 -46.67 -17.43
C SER A 53 -17.08 -45.45 -16.54
N HIS A 54 -18.18 -44.77 -16.84
CA HIS A 54 -18.76 -43.71 -16.03
C HIS A 54 -19.09 -44.26 -14.64
N ILE A 55 -18.41 -43.75 -13.60
CA ILE A 55 -18.87 -43.85 -12.21
C ILE A 55 -18.85 -42.42 -11.66
N GLN A 56 -20.05 -41.84 -11.56
CA GLN A 56 -20.33 -40.78 -10.61
C GLN A 56 -20.12 -41.35 -9.20
N GLN A 57 -19.12 -40.86 -8.49
CA GLN A 57 -19.16 -40.82 -7.04
C GLN A 57 -18.76 -39.42 -6.59
N ASN A 58 -19.79 -38.70 -6.16
CA ASN A 58 -19.70 -37.51 -5.33
C ASN A 58 -19.03 -37.90 -4.01
N ASP A 59 -17.72 -37.78 -3.93
CA ASP A 59 -17.04 -37.65 -2.65
C ASP A 59 -16.86 -36.16 -2.38
N THR A 60 -17.98 -35.50 -2.08
CA THR A 60 -17.94 -34.24 -1.34
C THR A 60 -17.57 -34.62 0.09
N ASP A 61 -16.28 -34.50 0.41
CA ASP A 61 -15.81 -34.52 1.79
C ASP A 61 -16.61 -33.47 2.59
N PRO A 62 -17.46 -33.86 3.55
CA PRO A 62 -18.28 -32.92 4.31
C PRO A 62 -17.44 -32.10 5.30
N ASN A 63 -16.12 -32.26 5.31
CA ASN A 63 -15.20 -31.58 6.21
C ASN A 63 -14.17 -30.69 5.49
N ALA A 64 -14.47 -30.24 4.26
CA ALA A 64 -13.75 -29.14 3.63
C ALA A 64 -13.99 -27.86 4.44
N HIS A 65 -13.00 -27.51 5.27
CA HIS A 65 -12.90 -26.34 6.13
C HIS A 65 -13.98 -25.26 5.89
N THR A 66 -14.97 -25.20 6.79
CA THR A 66 -15.77 -24.00 7.03
C THR A 66 -14.88 -22.91 7.64
N GLY A 67 -13.95 -22.38 6.85
CA GLY A 67 -13.34 -21.10 7.15
C GLY A 67 -14.42 -20.02 7.15
N PRO A 68 -14.23 -18.90 7.86
CA PRO A 68 -15.18 -17.79 7.82
C PRO A 68 -15.39 -17.37 6.36
N SER A 69 -16.63 -17.51 5.88
CA SER A 69 -17.04 -17.06 4.56
C SER A 69 -17.25 -15.55 4.62
N PHE A 70 -16.35 -14.80 4.00
CA PHE A 70 -16.52 -13.36 3.81
C PHE A 70 -17.37 -13.11 2.56
N MET A 71 -18.16 -12.03 2.59
CA MET A 71 -19.02 -11.63 1.47
C MET A 71 -18.30 -10.70 0.49
N VAL A 72 -17.30 -9.97 0.97
CA VAL A 72 -16.60 -8.93 0.20
C VAL A 72 -15.09 -9.05 0.41
N VAL A 73 -14.32 -8.82 -0.64
CA VAL A 73 -12.88 -8.55 -0.54
C VAL A 73 -12.66 -7.07 -0.70
N VAL A 74 -11.95 -6.44 0.24
CA VAL A 74 -11.52 -5.03 0.12
C VAL A 74 -10.00 -5.00 0.04
N ALA A 75 -9.48 -4.40 -1.03
CA ALA A 75 -8.06 -4.18 -1.25
C ALA A 75 -7.71 -2.71 -1.07
N ILE A 76 -6.89 -2.40 -0.06
CA ILE A 76 -6.35 -1.07 0.20
C ILE A 76 -5.01 -0.94 -0.51
N ASP A 77 -4.96 -0.04 -1.48
CA ASP A 77 -3.72 0.47 -2.05
C ASP A 77 -3.16 1.57 -1.15
N PHE A 78 -2.30 1.19 -0.21
CA PHE A 78 -1.70 2.13 0.72
C PHE A 78 -0.46 2.78 0.10
N GLY A 79 -0.60 3.78 -0.77
CA GLY A 79 0.53 4.37 -1.50
C GLY A 79 1.42 5.31 -0.67
N THR A 80 2.51 5.81 -1.29
CA THR A 80 3.36 6.84 -0.65
C THR A 80 2.75 8.22 -0.76
N THR A 81 2.26 8.57 -1.96
CA THR A 81 1.69 9.89 -2.26
C THR A 81 0.18 9.88 -2.12
N SER A 82 -0.47 8.85 -2.64
CA SER A 82 -1.93 8.73 -2.64
C SER A 82 -2.32 7.29 -2.31
N SER A 83 -3.39 7.15 -1.56
CA SER A 83 -3.94 5.88 -1.13
C SER A 83 -5.40 5.77 -1.54
N GLY A 84 -5.92 4.56 -1.63
CA GLY A 84 -7.31 4.29 -1.96
C GLY A 84 -7.67 2.83 -1.76
N TYR A 85 -8.91 2.46 -2.02
CA TYR A 85 -9.32 1.07 -1.98
C TYR A 85 -10.22 0.71 -3.15
N ALA A 86 -10.27 -0.59 -3.42
CA ALA A 86 -11.23 -1.22 -4.31
C ALA A 86 -11.82 -2.44 -3.62
N TYR A 87 -13.01 -2.86 -4.03
CA TYR A 87 -13.68 -4.02 -3.46
C TYR A 87 -14.48 -4.78 -4.51
N ALA A 88 -14.75 -6.04 -4.22
CA ALA A 88 -15.58 -6.92 -5.03
C ALA A 88 -16.37 -7.86 -4.12
N PHE A 89 -17.61 -8.14 -4.50
CA PHE A 89 -18.42 -9.15 -3.83
C PHE A 89 -17.97 -10.54 -4.25
N THR A 90 -17.91 -11.49 -3.32
CA THR A 90 -17.44 -12.85 -3.61
C THR A 90 -18.36 -13.62 -4.58
N LYS A 91 -19.63 -13.20 -4.67
CA LYS A 91 -20.60 -13.74 -5.64
C LYS A 91 -20.41 -13.16 -7.06
N GLU A 92 -19.74 -12.03 -7.18
CA GLU A 92 -19.55 -11.29 -8.45
C GLU A 92 -18.09 -10.79 -8.55
N PRO A 93 -17.09 -11.69 -8.59
CA PRO A 93 -15.68 -11.33 -8.47
C PRO A 93 -15.13 -10.49 -9.63
N GLU A 94 -15.79 -10.54 -10.80
CA GLU A 94 -15.44 -9.73 -11.97
C GLU A 94 -15.94 -8.27 -11.86
N CYS A 95 -16.85 -7.99 -10.92
CA CYS A 95 -17.39 -6.66 -10.67
C CYS A 95 -16.52 -5.90 -9.66
N ILE A 96 -15.47 -5.25 -10.17
CA ILE A 96 -14.57 -4.44 -9.35
C ILE A 96 -15.14 -3.04 -9.16
N HIS A 97 -15.38 -2.68 -7.91
CA HIS A 97 -15.76 -1.34 -7.49
C HIS A 97 -14.56 -0.63 -6.88
N THR A 98 -14.33 0.62 -7.28
CA THR A 98 -13.32 1.49 -6.66
C THR A 98 -14.01 2.44 -5.71
N MET A 99 -13.32 2.86 -4.64
CA MET A 99 -13.87 3.82 -3.69
C MET A 99 -14.51 5.04 -4.36
N ARG A 100 -15.59 5.54 -3.76
CA ARG A 100 -16.29 6.74 -4.21
C ARG A 100 -15.35 7.95 -4.28
N ARG A 101 -15.73 8.90 -5.14
CA ARG A 101 -15.07 10.21 -5.21
C ARG A 101 -15.21 10.92 -3.86
N TRP A 102 -14.09 11.44 -3.35
CA TRP A 102 -14.07 12.28 -2.15
C TRP A 102 -14.69 13.65 -2.41
N GLU A 103 -15.51 14.12 -1.46
CA GLU A 103 -15.87 15.53 -1.34
C GLU A 103 -14.60 16.33 -0.97
N GLY A 104 -14.29 17.39 -1.73
CA GLY A 104 -13.09 18.22 -1.54
C GLY A 104 -11.91 17.91 -2.46
N GLY A 105 -12.01 16.91 -3.36
CA GLY A 105 -11.00 16.74 -4.42
C GLY A 105 -11.19 17.75 -5.57
N ASP A 106 -10.13 17.99 -6.34
CA ASP A 106 -10.15 18.99 -7.41
C ASP A 106 -11.20 18.65 -8.49
N PRO A 107 -12.04 19.62 -8.92
CA PRO A 107 -13.03 19.40 -9.97
C PRO A 107 -12.36 18.89 -11.25
N GLY A 108 -12.87 17.78 -11.81
CA GLY A 108 -12.37 17.19 -13.06
C GLY A 108 -11.25 16.14 -12.89
N VAL A 109 -10.69 15.95 -11.69
CA VAL A 109 -9.72 14.88 -11.41
C VAL A 109 -10.46 13.60 -10.98
N SER A 110 -9.98 12.42 -11.40
CA SER A 110 -10.50 11.15 -10.90
C SER A 110 -10.06 10.96 -9.45
N ASN A 111 -10.87 11.43 -8.49
CA ASN A 111 -10.57 11.33 -7.04
C ASN A 111 -10.84 9.93 -6.48
N GLN A 112 -10.51 8.88 -7.25
CA GLN A 112 -10.49 7.48 -6.81
C GLN A 112 -9.19 7.15 -6.05
N LYS A 113 -8.46 8.18 -5.60
CA LYS A 113 -7.37 8.19 -4.62
C LYS A 113 -7.47 9.45 -3.76
N THR A 114 -6.95 9.38 -2.54
CA THR A 114 -6.79 10.52 -1.62
C THR A 114 -5.32 10.66 -1.23
N PRO A 115 -4.79 11.88 -0.98
CA PRO A 115 -3.43 12.05 -0.50
C PRO A 115 -3.13 11.18 0.72
N THR A 116 -1.92 10.63 0.82
CA THR A 116 -1.47 9.87 1.99
C THR A 116 -0.95 10.85 3.04
N THR A 117 -1.90 11.61 3.58
CA THR A 117 -1.69 12.70 4.52
C THR A 117 -2.60 12.49 5.71
N ILE A 118 -2.09 12.74 6.90
CA ILE A 118 -2.83 12.57 8.14
C ILE A 118 -2.60 13.78 9.03
N LEU A 119 -3.64 14.19 9.73
CA LEU A 119 -3.61 15.27 10.69
C LEU A 119 -4.03 14.70 12.05
N LEU A 120 -3.20 14.93 13.06
CA LEU A 120 -3.60 14.73 14.45
C LEU A 120 -3.76 16.07 15.16
N THR A 121 -4.69 16.09 16.09
CA THR A 121 -4.88 17.17 17.05
C THR A 121 -3.63 17.38 17.93
N PRO A 122 -3.51 18.51 18.64
CA PRO A 122 -2.40 18.76 19.56
C PRO A 122 -2.21 17.70 20.66
N ASP A 123 -3.31 17.03 21.07
CA ASP A 123 -3.36 15.91 22.02
C ASP A 123 -3.15 14.54 21.37
N ARG A 124 -2.67 14.49 20.12
CA ARG A 124 -2.24 13.29 19.38
C ARG A 124 -3.39 12.35 19.02
N LYS A 125 -4.63 12.84 18.92
CA LYS A 125 -5.77 12.07 18.44
C LYS A 125 -5.92 12.23 16.93
N PHE A 126 -6.43 11.18 16.28
CA PHE A 126 -6.81 11.25 14.89
C PHE A 126 -7.83 12.38 14.68
N HIS A 127 -7.53 13.29 13.73
CA HIS A 127 -8.46 14.34 13.33
C HIS A 127 -9.03 14.03 11.94
N SER A 128 -8.16 13.92 10.94
CA SER A 128 -8.56 13.68 9.56
C SER A 128 -7.45 13.01 8.74
N PHE A 129 -7.84 12.45 7.60
CA PHE A 129 -6.95 11.86 6.60
C PHE A 129 -7.22 12.47 5.21
N GLY A 130 -6.25 12.42 4.32
CA GLY A 130 -6.42 12.80 2.92
C GLY A 130 -6.62 14.29 2.69
N TYR A 131 -7.46 14.64 1.71
CA TYR A 131 -7.80 16.03 1.37
C TYR A 131 -8.26 16.83 2.60
N ALA A 132 -9.14 16.27 3.43
CA ALA A 132 -9.60 16.94 4.64
C ALA A 132 -8.47 17.23 5.65
N ALA A 133 -7.43 16.40 5.72
CA ALA A 133 -6.24 16.68 6.54
C ALA A 133 -5.37 17.78 5.94
N ARG A 134 -5.18 17.75 4.62
CA ARG A 134 -4.40 18.75 3.89
C ARG A 134 -5.06 20.11 4.01
N ASP A 135 -6.33 20.22 3.62
CA ASP A 135 -7.03 21.48 3.47
C ASP A 135 -7.19 22.14 4.85
N PHE A 136 -7.66 21.39 5.86
CA PHE A 136 -7.75 21.90 7.24
C PHE A 136 -6.42 22.43 7.75
N TYR A 137 -5.30 21.71 7.55
CA TYR A 137 -4.00 22.16 8.04
C TYR A 137 -3.50 23.44 7.35
N HIS A 138 -3.76 23.61 6.05
CA HIS A 138 -3.34 24.79 5.30
C HIS A 138 -4.25 26.00 5.51
N ASP A 139 -5.49 25.77 5.99
CA ASP A 139 -6.42 26.84 6.38
C ASP A 139 -6.16 27.37 7.80
N LEU A 140 -5.41 26.63 8.64
CA LEU A 140 -4.99 27.11 9.96
C LEU A 140 -4.05 28.32 9.85
N ASP A 141 -4.15 29.22 10.82
CA ASP A 141 -3.16 30.28 10.93
C ASP A 141 -1.76 29.74 11.32
N SER A 142 -0.73 30.55 11.05
CA SER A 142 0.67 30.15 11.30
C SER A 142 1.03 29.91 12.77
N THR A 143 0.23 30.41 13.72
CA THR A 143 0.42 30.20 15.15
C THR A 143 -0.25 28.91 15.61
N GLU A 144 -1.47 28.65 15.15
CA GLU A 144 -2.23 27.44 15.45
C GLU A 144 -1.58 26.19 14.84
N SER A 145 -1.23 26.23 13.55
CA SER A 145 -0.63 25.11 12.81
C SER A 145 0.61 24.50 13.50
N LYS A 146 1.36 25.30 14.27
CA LYS A 146 2.52 24.82 15.07
C LYS A 146 2.14 23.81 16.15
N HIS A 147 0.89 23.82 16.62
CA HIS A 147 0.40 22.90 17.65
C HIS A 147 -0.11 21.57 17.06
N TRP A 148 -0.53 21.57 15.80
CA TRP A 148 -1.07 20.42 15.10
C TRP A 148 0.03 19.48 14.58
N LEU A 149 -0.31 18.21 14.36
CA LEU A 149 0.63 17.19 13.91
C LEU A 149 0.24 16.73 12.51
N TYR A 150 0.74 17.45 11.51
CA TYR A 150 0.54 17.13 10.10
C TYR A 150 1.68 16.23 9.58
N LEU A 151 1.33 15.12 8.93
CA LEU A 151 2.29 14.19 8.34
C LEU A 151 1.92 13.87 6.89
N GLU A 152 2.93 13.92 6.02
CA GLU A 152 2.87 13.47 4.63
C GLU A 152 4.00 12.45 4.35
N LYS A 153 3.83 11.63 3.30
CA LYS A 153 4.87 10.69 2.80
C LYS A 153 5.46 9.76 3.86
N PHE A 154 4.76 9.56 4.98
CA PHE A 154 5.26 8.81 6.13
C PHE A 154 5.49 7.32 5.82
N LYS A 155 4.85 6.78 4.77
CA LYS A 155 5.13 5.44 4.22
C LYS A 155 6.61 5.20 3.93
N MET A 156 7.34 6.25 3.52
CA MET A 156 8.76 6.13 3.17
C MET A 156 9.66 5.79 4.36
N LYS A 157 9.20 6.02 5.58
CA LYS A 157 9.96 5.65 6.77
C LYS A 157 10.13 4.13 6.90
N LEU A 158 9.15 3.33 6.46
CA LEU A 158 9.22 1.87 6.54
C LEU A 158 10.30 1.29 5.61
N HIS A 159 10.61 1.99 4.52
CA HIS A 159 11.64 1.57 3.57
C HIS A 159 13.06 1.99 4.00
N THR A 160 13.18 3.21 4.54
CA THR A 160 14.48 3.84 4.83
C THR A 160 15.03 3.52 6.22
N THR A 161 14.21 2.99 7.11
CA THR A 161 14.63 2.65 8.48
C THR A 161 15.21 1.24 8.53
N ALA A 162 16.49 1.11 8.86
CA ALA A 162 17.17 -0.19 8.96
C ALA A 162 16.60 -1.07 10.08
N ASN A 163 16.37 -0.48 11.26
CA ASN A 163 15.87 -1.17 12.46
C ASN A 163 14.44 -0.72 12.76
N LEU A 164 13.50 -1.19 11.95
CA LEU A 164 12.07 -0.90 12.14
C LEU A 164 11.52 -1.68 13.34
N SER A 165 10.80 -0.99 14.23
CA SER A 165 10.17 -1.55 15.42
C SER A 165 8.88 -0.80 15.77
N ILE A 166 8.08 -1.35 16.68
CA ILE A 166 6.86 -0.69 17.19
C ILE A 166 7.12 0.67 17.86
N ASP A 167 8.36 0.94 18.27
CA ASP A 167 8.80 2.20 18.87
C ASP A 167 9.41 3.16 17.86
N THR A 168 9.40 2.81 16.56
CA THR A 168 9.84 3.73 15.51
C THR A 168 9.00 5.00 15.53
N GLU A 169 9.66 6.16 15.53
CA GLU A 169 9.01 7.46 15.54
C GLU A 169 9.04 8.13 14.16
N LEU A 170 7.99 8.89 13.86
CA LEU A 170 7.88 9.81 12.75
C LEU A 170 7.95 11.25 13.25
N HIS A 171 8.31 12.18 12.37
CA HIS A 171 8.28 13.61 12.65
C HIS A 171 7.11 14.23 11.89
N ALA A 172 6.29 15.00 12.60
CA ALA A 172 5.30 15.88 11.99
C ALA A 172 5.96 17.13 11.41
N ALA A 173 5.21 17.90 10.63
CA ALA A 173 5.68 19.15 9.99
C ALA A 173 6.24 20.17 10.99
N ASN A 174 5.75 20.17 12.25
CA ASN A 174 6.28 20.99 13.34
C ASN A 174 7.49 20.38 14.08
N GLY A 175 8.04 19.26 13.60
CA GLY A 175 9.17 18.54 14.19
C GLY A 175 8.84 17.69 15.41
N ARG A 176 7.59 17.69 15.91
CA ARG A 176 7.19 16.84 17.04
C ARG A 176 7.15 15.37 16.61
N ARG A 177 7.57 14.49 17.51
CA ARG A 177 7.63 13.04 17.28
C ARG A 177 6.31 12.36 17.61
N VAL A 178 5.90 11.39 16.79
CA VAL A 178 4.74 10.51 16.97
C VAL A 178 5.14 9.07 16.70
N LYS A 179 4.50 8.09 17.36
CA LYS A 179 4.79 6.68 17.05
C LYS A 179 4.31 6.35 15.64
N ALA A 180 5.17 5.73 14.84
CA ALA A 180 4.83 5.31 13.50
C ALA A 180 3.62 4.36 13.52
N ILE A 181 3.61 3.39 14.44
CA ILE A 181 2.55 2.36 14.47
C ILE A 181 1.15 2.97 14.60
N ASP A 182 1.02 4.07 15.36
CA ASP A 182 -0.26 4.78 15.54
C ASP A 182 -0.69 5.46 14.23
N ILE A 183 0.24 6.07 13.51
CA ILE A 183 -0.03 6.75 12.24
C ILE A 183 -0.52 5.76 11.17
N PHE A 184 0.13 4.61 11.03
CA PHE A 184 -0.31 3.60 10.08
C PHE A 184 -1.63 2.95 10.51
N ALA A 185 -1.82 2.72 11.82
CA ALA A 185 -3.09 2.22 12.34
C ALA A 185 -4.24 3.20 12.05
N TYR A 186 -4.11 4.48 12.39
CA TYR A 186 -5.15 5.48 12.08
C TYR A 186 -5.48 5.55 10.59
N ALA A 187 -4.47 5.47 9.72
CA ALA A 187 -4.70 5.49 8.28
C ALA A 187 -5.44 4.23 7.77
N LEU A 188 -5.12 3.05 8.29
CA LEU A 188 -5.83 1.80 7.96
C LEU A 188 -7.25 1.79 8.52
N ALA A 189 -7.45 2.26 9.76
CA ALA A 189 -8.76 2.42 10.38
C ALA A 189 -9.66 3.35 9.56
N PHE A 190 -9.12 4.49 9.11
CA PHE A 190 -9.83 5.41 8.22
C PHE A 190 -10.34 4.69 6.96
N PHE A 191 -9.49 3.94 6.25
CA PHE A 191 -9.93 3.21 5.06
C PHE A 191 -10.93 2.10 5.37
N LYS A 192 -10.79 1.42 6.50
CA LYS A 192 -11.76 0.43 6.99
C LYS A 192 -13.14 1.05 7.18
N GLU A 193 -13.22 2.12 7.95
CA GLU A 193 -14.47 2.84 8.22
C GLU A 193 -15.13 3.34 6.93
N GLN A 194 -14.35 3.91 6.02
CA GLN A 194 -14.87 4.42 4.75
C GLN A 194 -15.40 3.30 3.86
N ALA A 195 -14.69 2.18 3.74
CA ALA A 195 -15.13 1.05 2.94
C ALA A 195 -16.38 0.38 3.54
N LEU A 196 -16.44 0.18 4.87
CA LEU A 196 -17.62 -0.39 5.54
C LEU A 196 -18.84 0.52 5.38
N LYS A 197 -18.66 1.84 5.52
CA LYS A 197 -19.73 2.81 5.28
C LYS A 197 -20.21 2.73 3.83
N GLU A 198 -19.29 2.72 2.87
CA GLU A 198 -19.65 2.65 1.45
C GLU A 198 -20.39 1.36 1.10
N LEU A 199 -19.95 0.21 1.62
CA LEU A 199 -20.62 -1.07 1.43
C LEU A 199 -22.03 -1.05 2.03
N SER A 200 -22.17 -0.52 3.25
CA SER A 200 -23.45 -0.43 3.93
C SER A 200 -24.44 0.46 3.18
N ASP A 201 -23.98 1.62 2.69
CA ASP A 201 -24.77 2.53 1.88
C ASP A 201 -25.26 1.86 0.58
N GLN A 202 -24.47 0.98 -0.04
CA GLN A 202 -24.82 0.32 -1.31
C GLN A 202 -25.77 -0.85 -1.15
N ALA A 203 -25.58 -1.65 -0.10
CA ALA A 203 -26.41 -2.81 0.16
C ALA A 203 -27.73 -2.47 0.87
N GLY A 204 -27.82 -1.28 1.49
CA GLY A 204 -28.96 -0.92 2.33
C GLY A 204 -29.04 -1.76 3.63
N ALA A 205 -27.93 -2.38 4.02
CA ALA A 205 -27.77 -3.21 5.21
C ALA A 205 -26.40 -2.95 5.82
N GLU A 206 -26.25 -3.11 7.14
CA GLU A 206 -24.98 -2.92 7.83
C GLU A 206 -23.98 -4.01 7.43
N PHE A 207 -22.73 -3.60 7.14
CA PHE A 207 -21.60 -4.49 6.92
C PHE A 207 -20.67 -4.48 8.13
N ASP A 208 -20.39 -5.66 8.66
CA ASP A 208 -19.44 -5.83 9.75
C ASP A 208 -18.04 -6.15 9.23
N ASN A 209 -17.03 -5.92 10.08
CA ASN A 209 -15.65 -6.29 9.76
C ASN A 209 -15.49 -7.79 9.45
N ALA A 210 -16.33 -8.65 10.04
CA ALA A 210 -16.32 -10.09 9.82
C ALA A 210 -16.76 -10.49 8.40
N ASP A 211 -17.52 -9.64 7.72
CA ASP A 211 -18.00 -9.87 6.36
C ASP A 211 -16.94 -9.57 5.29
N VAL A 212 -15.83 -8.95 5.70
CA VAL A 212 -14.82 -8.40 4.81
C VAL A 212 -13.49 -9.14 4.94
N ARG A 213 -12.96 -9.59 3.80
CA ARG A 213 -11.56 -9.98 3.67
C ARG A 213 -10.72 -8.77 3.28
N TRP A 214 -9.89 -8.31 4.20
CA TRP A 214 -8.97 -7.20 3.96
C TRP A 214 -7.68 -7.65 3.28
N VAL A 215 -7.28 -6.91 2.25
CA VAL A 215 -5.99 -7.03 1.57
C VAL A 215 -5.31 -5.67 1.63
N ILE A 216 -4.06 -5.61 2.11
CA ILE A 216 -3.26 -4.38 2.13
C ILE A 216 -2.09 -4.57 1.17
N THR A 217 -1.95 -3.67 0.20
CA THR A 217 -0.82 -3.72 -0.72
C THR A 217 0.47 -3.24 -0.04
N VAL A 218 1.56 -3.96 -0.28
CA VAL A 218 2.90 -3.57 0.17
C VAL A 218 3.88 -3.68 -1.01
N PRO A 219 4.85 -2.75 -1.15
CA PRO A 219 5.84 -2.83 -2.22
C PRO A 219 6.64 -4.14 -2.19
N ALA A 220 6.89 -4.73 -3.35
CA ALA A 220 7.62 -5.99 -3.47
C ALA A 220 9.05 -5.92 -2.87
N ILE A 221 9.71 -4.76 -3.03
CA ILE A 221 11.08 -4.49 -2.54
C ILE A 221 11.18 -4.37 -1.01
N TRP A 222 10.06 -4.39 -0.28
CA TRP A 222 10.10 -4.27 1.18
C TRP A 222 10.64 -5.54 1.84
N LYS A 223 11.55 -5.32 2.80
CA LYS A 223 12.05 -6.37 3.68
C LYS A 223 10.93 -6.88 4.59
N MET A 224 11.08 -8.11 5.07
CA MET A 224 10.10 -8.76 5.97
C MET A 224 9.70 -7.92 7.19
N PRO A 225 10.60 -7.18 7.87
CA PRO A 225 10.22 -6.32 8.99
C PRO A 225 9.19 -5.23 8.61
N ALA A 226 9.30 -4.62 7.43
CA ALA A 226 8.34 -3.61 6.98
C ALA A 226 6.95 -4.21 6.67
N LYS A 227 6.93 -5.43 6.12
CA LYS A 227 5.69 -6.18 5.90
C LYS A 227 5.04 -6.57 7.24
N GLN A 228 5.84 -7.03 8.21
CA GLN A 228 5.35 -7.33 9.56
C GLN A 228 4.82 -6.07 10.26
N PHE A 229 5.52 -4.95 10.16
CA PHE A 229 5.07 -3.69 10.75
C PHE A 229 3.69 -3.26 10.24
N MET A 230 3.43 -3.37 8.93
CA MET A 230 2.10 -3.09 8.39
C MET A 230 1.03 -4.03 8.95
N ARG A 231 1.38 -5.31 9.17
CA ARG A 231 0.48 -6.29 9.78
C ARG A 231 0.16 -5.91 11.23
N GLU A 232 1.15 -5.54 12.03
CA GLU A 232 0.95 -5.04 13.39
C GLU A 232 0.07 -3.78 13.41
N ALA A 233 0.30 -2.86 12.46
CA ALA A 233 -0.51 -1.65 12.33
C ALA A 233 -1.98 -1.99 12.04
N ALA A 234 -2.23 -2.99 11.18
CA ALA A 234 -3.58 -3.45 10.88
C ALA A 234 -4.27 -4.06 12.10
N TYR A 235 -3.60 -4.96 12.84
CA TYR A 235 -4.18 -5.56 14.05
C TYR A 235 -4.43 -4.56 15.17
N LYS A 236 -3.64 -3.48 15.26
CA LYS A 236 -3.90 -2.41 16.22
C LYS A 236 -5.26 -1.73 16.02
N THR A 237 -5.82 -1.79 14.82
CA THR A 237 -7.13 -1.21 14.48
C THR A 237 -8.30 -2.17 14.69
N ASP A 238 -8.04 -3.40 15.14
CA ASP A 238 -9.00 -4.49 15.25
C ASP A 238 -8.92 -5.14 16.65
N PRO A 239 -9.44 -4.47 17.70
CA PRO A 239 -9.51 -5.06 19.04
C PRO A 239 -10.56 -6.17 19.15
#